data_AF-A0A534MSL4-F1
#
_entry.id   AF-A0A534MSL4-F1
#
_cell.length_a   1.000
_cell.length_b   1.000
_cell.length_c   1.000
_cell.angle_alpha   90.00
_cell.angle_beta   90.00
_cell.angle_gamma   90.00
#
_symmetry.space_group_name_H-M   'P 1'
#
loop_
_entity.id
_entity.type
_entity.pdbx_description
1 polymer ?
#
loop_
_entity_poly.entity_id
_entity_poly.type
_entity_poly.pdbx_seq_one_letter_code
_entity_poly.pdbx_strand_id
1 'polypeptide(L)'
;MIRFGPSGIPLSCKGRTLRDGIEDIHNLGLTAMEVQLVRVNLNERYAGEDDIGRTPREIPAELIVQIGRKEDRKEVMTSALDEKIEKGDVLYSLASGIAGDYHELEDLGTLARELDIELTLHTPYYMDLADADGLAQKSVASVIWGGMLAEAMGAPMVITHLGMFGELDPKEALNRIAKNLRTVRDAYKKAKIRSRLGIEASGRTEVVGSLDEILSLVKNAKGVLPVLNFAHVHARGFGLFKRPEDFDDVLSKVEKV
;
A
#
# COMPACT_ATOMS: atom_id res chain seq x y z
N MET A 1 6.62 1.71 22.39
CA MET A 1 6.81 0.24 22.35
C MET A 1 7.26 -0.11 20.93
N ILE A 2 8.29 -0.94 20.79
CA ILE A 2 8.75 -1.43 19.47
C ILE A 2 7.94 -2.68 19.15
N ARG A 3 7.41 -2.78 17.93
CA ARG A 3 6.69 -3.98 17.45
C ARG A 3 7.57 -4.75 16.49
N PHE A 4 7.49 -6.08 16.54
CA PHE A 4 8.31 -6.97 15.73
C PHE A 4 7.48 -8.07 15.10
N GLY A 5 7.77 -8.38 13.83
CA GLY A 5 6.92 -9.21 13.00
C GLY A 5 7.51 -9.46 11.61
N PRO A 6 7.08 -10.51 10.91
CA PRO A 6 7.49 -10.79 9.54
C PRO A 6 6.63 -10.04 8.53
N SER A 7 7.11 -10.03 7.28
CA SER A 7 6.28 -9.71 6.13
C SER A 7 5.65 -10.97 5.56
N GLY A 8 4.33 -10.97 5.46
CA GLY A 8 3.52 -12.11 5.03
C GLY A 8 3.26 -13.14 6.12
N ILE A 9 2.56 -14.21 5.73
CA ILE A 9 2.24 -15.34 6.60
C ILE A 9 3.53 -16.12 6.89
N PRO A 10 3.86 -16.41 8.17
CA PRO A 10 5.05 -17.20 8.51
C PRO A 10 5.08 -18.55 7.79
N LEU A 11 6.28 -18.98 7.39
CA LEU A 11 6.47 -20.33 6.81
C LEU A 11 6.16 -21.46 7.81
N SER A 12 6.16 -21.15 9.12
CA SER A 12 5.73 -22.07 10.18
C SER A 12 4.23 -22.27 10.22
N CYS A 13 3.45 -21.31 9.71
CA CYS A 13 2.00 -21.36 9.75
C CYS A 13 1.50 -22.50 8.86
N LYS A 14 0.74 -23.42 9.44
CA LYS A 14 0.15 -24.55 8.70
C LYS A 14 -1.00 -24.10 7.80
N GLY A 15 -1.68 -23.03 8.19
CA GLY A 15 -2.72 -22.39 7.42
C GLY A 15 -2.16 -21.58 6.25
N ARG A 16 -3.06 -21.08 5.42
CA ARG A 16 -2.71 -20.26 4.23
C ARG A 16 -3.52 -18.98 4.14
N THR A 17 -4.33 -18.70 5.16
CA THR A 17 -5.14 -17.48 5.21
C THR A 17 -4.47 -16.43 6.10
N LEU A 18 -4.85 -15.17 5.92
CA LEU A 18 -4.37 -14.10 6.81
C LEU A 18 -4.80 -14.32 8.26
N ARG A 19 -5.98 -14.90 8.49
CA ARG A 19 -6.46 -15.27 9.83
C ARG A 19 -5.48 -16.23 10.50
N ASP A 20 -5.14 -17.33 9.82
CA ASP A 20 -4.18 -18.31 10.33
C ASP A 20 -2.81 -17.65 10.60
N GLY A 21 -2.40 -16.73 9.72
CA GLY A 21 -1.16 -15.97 9.89
C GLY A 21 -1.17 -15.12 11.16
N ILE A 22 -2.22 -14.33 11.38
CA ILE A 22 -2.36 -13.46 12.56
C ILE A 22 -2.32 -14.29 13.85
N GLU A 23 -3.02 -15.43 13.89
CA GLU A 23 -3.01 -16.33 15.04
C GLU A 23 -1.63 -16.95 15.27
N ASP A 24 -0.92 -17.36 14.21
CA ASP A 24 0.45 -17.90 14.32
C ASP A 24 1.44 -16.86 14.85
N ILE A 25 1.36 -15.61 14.38
CA ILE A 25 2.18 -14.49 14.89
C ILE A 25 1.99 -14.29 16.39
N HIS A 26 0.74 -14.29 16.85
CA HIS A 26 0.44 -14.20 18.28
C HIS A 26 1.04 -15.39 19.05
N ASN A 27 0.88 -16.61 18.55
CA ASN A 27 1.44 -17.82 19.18
C ASN A 27 2.98 -17.82 19.23
N LEU A 28 3.63 -17.16 18.27
CA LEU A 28 5.09 -16.95 18.24
C LEU A 28 5.56 -15.85 19.21
N GLY A 29 4.64 -15.14 19.87
CA GLY A 29 4.96 -14.01 20.76
C GLY A 29 5.43 -12.76 20.01
N LEU A 30 5.07 -12.64 18.73
CA LEU A 30 5.32 -11.48 17.89
C LEU A 30 4.14 -10.50 17.97
N THR A 31 4.33 -9.26 17.53
CA THR A 31 3.34 -8.18 17.75
C THR A 31 3.05 -7.37 16.48
N ALA A 32 3.56 -7.78 15.32
CA ALA A 32 3.29 -7.14 14.05
C ALA A 32 3.27 -8.16 12.91
N MET A 33 2.61 -7.80 11.81
CA MET A 33 2.61 -8.56 10.57
C MET A 33 2.34 -7.63 9.40
N GLU A 34 3.13 -7.73 8.33
CA GLU A 34 2.83 -7.00 7.10
C GLU A 34 2.03 -7.87 6.13
N VAL A 35 0.88 -7.38 5.71
CA VAL A 35 -0.01 -8.00 4.72
C VAL A 35 0.46 -7.63 3.32
N GLN A 36 0.61 -8.60 2.43
CA GLN A 36 1.10 -8.38 1.07
C GLN A 36 -0.05 -8.31 0.06
N LEU A 37 -0.30 -7.12 -0.50
CA LEU A 37 -1.19 -6.98 -1.64
C LEU A 37 -0.45 -7.36 -2.91
N VAL A 38 -0.79 -8.53 -3.45
CA VAL A 38 -0.22 -9.05 -4.70
C VAL A 38 -1.26 -9.01 -5.81
N ARG A 39 -0.84 -8.74 -7.05
CA ARG A 39 -1.68 -8.83 -8.26
C ARG A 39 -2.99 -8.02 -8.19
N VAL A 40 -2.88 -6.73 -8.47
CA VAL A 40 -4.00 -5.76 -8.53
C VAL A 40 -4.78 -5.79 -9.85
N ASN A 41 -5.13 -6.98 -10.36
CA ASN A 41 -5.99 -7.08 -11.54
C ASN A 41 -7.45 -6.83 -11.13
N LEU A 42 -8.21 -6.18 -12.02
CA LEU A 42 -9.61 -5.87 -11.77
C LEU A 42 -10.52 -6.82 -12.56
N ASN A 43 -11.56 -7.30 -11.91
CA ASN A 43 -12.75 -7.82 -12.56
C ASN A 43 -13.73 -6.66 -12.75
N GLU A 44 -14.42 -6.62 -13.88
CA GLU A 44 -15.46 -5.64 -14.16
C GLU A 44 -16.82 -6.31 -14.30
N ARG A 45 -17.85 -5.69 -13.72
CA ARG A 45 -19.24 -6.07 -13.97
C ARG A 45 -20.16 -4.86 -13.83
N TYR A 46 -21.31 -4.90 -14.48
CA TYR A 46 -22.36 -3.92 -14.22
C TYR A 46 -22.98 -4.14 -12.83
N ALA A 47 -23.40 -3.05 -12.19
CA ALA A 47 -24.20 -3.10 -10.98
C ALA A 47 -25.54 -3.82 -11.25
N GLY A 48 -25.82 -4.85 -10.47
CA GLY A 48 -27.10 -5.55 -10.43
C GLY A 48 -28.11 -4.82 -9.56
N GLU A 49 -29.36 -5.31 -9.54
CA GLU A 49 -30.44 -4.67 -8.77
C GLU A 49 -30.15 -4.66 -7.25
N ASP A 50 -29.50 -5.71 -6.74
CA ASP A 50 -29.14 -5.86 -5.32
C ASP A 50 -27.97 -4.97 -4.89
N ASP A 51 -27.21 -4.39 -5.83
CA ASP A 51 -26.11 -3.47 -5.52
C ASP A 51 -26.61 -2.03 -5.31
N ILE A 52 -27.73 -1.66 -5.95
CA ILE A 52 -28.20 -0.28 -6.02
C ILE A 52 -28.58 0.23 -4.63
N GLY A 53 -28.07 1.40 -4.26
CA GLY A 53 -28.31 2.00 -2.94
C GLY A 53 -27.46 1.38 -1.81
N ARG A 54 -26.58 0.44 -2.13
CA ARG A 54 -25.48 -0.01 -1.25
C ARG A 54 -24.20 0.74 -1.60
N THR A 55 -23.25 0.70 -0.70
CA THR A 55 -21.88 1.18 -0.91
C THR A 55 -20.98 0.02 -1.33
N PRO A 56 -19.83 0.28 -1.98
CA PRO A 56 -18.82 -0.73 -2.28
C PRO A 56 -18.45 -1.65 -1.10
N ARG A 57 -18.42 -1.12 0.14
CA ARG A 57 -18.09 -1.89 1.35
C ARG A 57 -19.16 -2.91 1.72
N GLU A 58 -20.40 -2.65 1.34
CA GLU A 58 -21.53 -3.49 1.70
C GLU A 58 -21.68 -4.68 0.76
N ILE A 59 -21.03 -4.68 -0.41
CA ILE A 59 -21.21 -5.76 -1.40
C ILE A 59 -20.47 -7.03 -0.95
N PRO A 60 -21.18 -8.16 -0.76
CA PRO A 60 -20.57 -9.39 -0.28
C PRO A 60 -19.72 -10.05 -1.35
N ALA A 61 -18.68 -10.77 -0.91
CA ALA A 61 -17.77 -11.52 -1.77
C ALA A 61 -17.05 -10.71 -2.86
N GLU A 62 -17.01 -9.38 -2.74
CA GLU A 62 -16.29 -8.51 -3.65
C GLU A 62 -15.52 -7.39 -2.94
N LEU A 63 -14.23 -7.28 -3.24
CA LEU A 63 -13.43 -6.10 -2.90
C LEU A 63 -13.52 -5.06 -4.01
N ILE A 64 -14.64 -4.34 -4.06
CA ILE A 64 -14.83 -3.22 -4.98
C ILE A 64 -13.89 -2.08 -4.59
N VAL A 65 -13.07 -1.62 -5.53
CA VAL A 65 -12.09 -0.54 -5.31
C VAL A 65 -12.33 0.68 -6.19
N GLN A 66 -13.26 0.56 -7.14
CA GLN A 66 -13.61 1.64 -8.05
C GLN A 66 -15.01 1.44 -8.62
N ILE A 67 -15.72 2.55 -8.81
CA ILE A 67 -16.99 2.64 -9.53
C ILE A 67 -16.74 3.49 -10.78
N GLY A 68 -17.16 2.98 -11.93
CA GLY A 68 -17.27 3.72 -13.18
C GLY A 68 -18.70 4.19 -13.40
N ARG A 69 -18.92 5.50 -13.46
CA ARG A 69 -20.23 6.11 -13.66
C ARG A 69 -20.26 6.96 -14.92
N LYS A 70 -21.34 6.86 -15.70
CA LYS A 70 -21.53 7.72 -16.88
C LYS A 70 -22.16 9.05 -16.48
N GLU A 71 -21.39 10.12 -16.54
CA GLU A 71 -21.83 11.50 -16.35
C GLU A 71 -21.62 12.30 -17.64
N ASP A 72 -22.65 12.94 -18.18
CA ASP A 72 -22.57 13.78 -19.40
C ASP A 72 -21.84 13.13 -20.59
N ARG A 73 -22.09 11.82 -20.82
CA ARG A 73 -21.45 10.98 -21.86
C ARG A 73 -19.96 10.71 -21.64
N LYS A 74 -19.40 11.08 -20.50
CA LYS A 74 -18.05 10.71 -20.06
C LYS A 74 -18.13 9.71 -18.92
N GLU A 75 -17.16 8.83 -18.89
CA GLU A 75 -17.02 7.89 -17.78
C GLU A 75 -16.16 8.53 -16.70
N VAL A 76 -16.72 8.65 -15.50
CA VAL A 76 -16.05 9.16 -14.32
C VAL A 76 -15.75 7.98 -13.41
N MET A 77 -14.48 7.86 -13.04
CA MET A 77 -14.00 6.81 -12.17
C MET A 77 -13.83 7.36 -10.76
N THR A 78 -14.48 6.73 -9.78
CA THR A 78 -14.42 7.11 -8.37
C THR A 78 -14.00 5.93 -7.51
N SER A 79 -13.00 6.13 -6.65
CA SER A 79 -12.56 5.16 -5.63
C SER A 79 -13.15 5.54 -4.26
N ALA A 80 -14.43 5.91 -4.25
CA ALA A 80 -15.14 6.33 -3.05
C ALA A 80 -15.95 5.16 -2.48
N LEU A 81 -15.45 4.59 -1.38
CA LEU A 81 -16.08 3.44 -0.73
C LEU A 81 -17.41 3.75 -0.04
N ASP A 82 -17.73 5.01 0.18
CA ASP A 82 -18.94 5.44 0.88
C ASP A 82 -20.02 5.96 -0.09
N GLU A 83 -19.71 6.02 -1.39
CA GLU A 83 -20.68 6.43 -2.41
C GLU A 83 -21.69 5.32 -2.67
N LYS A 84 -22.95 5.71 -2.87
CA LYS A 84 -24.02 4.77 -3.17
C LYS A 84 -23.95 4.37 -4.64
N ILE A 85 -23.99 3.07 -4.89
CA ILE A 85 -24.01 2.47 -6.23
C ILE A 85 -25.34 2.82 -6.88
N GLU A 86 -25.27 3.26 -8.13
CA GLU A 86 -26.40 3.68 -8.94
C GLU A 86 -26.64 2.72 -10.11
N LYS A 87 -27.85 2.79 -10.65
CA LYS A 87 -28.22 1.99 -11.81
C LYS A 87 -27.35 2.37 -13.01
N GLY A 88 -26.67 1.38 -13.59
CA GLY A 88 -25.81 1.57 -14.76
C GLY A 88 -24.34 1.83 -14.43
N ASP A 89 -23.98 1.88 -13.14
CA ASP A 89 -22.58 1.86 -12.71
C ASP A 89 -21.88 0.56 -13.14
N VAL A 90 -20.58 0.68 -13.41
CA VAL A 90 -19.65 -0.44 -13.59
C VAL A 90 -18.83 -0.56 -12.31
N LEU A 91 -18.83 -1.75 -11.72
CA LEU A 91 -18.11 -2.06 -10.50
C LEU A 91 -16.80 -2.77 -10.86
N TYR A 92 -15.71 -2.27 -10.28
CA TYR A 92 -14.37 -2.84 -10.46
C TYR A 92 -13.89 -3.43 -9.14
N SER A 93 -13.77 -4.76 -9.10
CA SER A 93 -13.35 -5.51 -7.92
C SER A 93 -11.97 -6.15 -8.11
N LEU A 94 -11.19 -6.28 -7.04
CA LEU A 94 -9.89 -6.95 -7.11
C LEU A 94 -10.08 -8.45 -7.37
N ALA A 95 -9.48 -8.95 -8.46
CA ALA A 95 -9.58 -10.36 -8.87
C ALA A 95 -8.82 -11.33 -7.95
N SER A 96 -7.83 -10.83 -7.22
CA SER A 96 -7.06 -11.58 -6.23
C SER A 96 -6.86 -10.69 -5.01
N GLY A 97 -7.92 -10.63 -4.20
CA GLY A 97 -7.91 -9.90 -2.94
C GLY A 97 -7.07 -10.57 -1.85
N ILE A 98 -6.75 -9.79 -0.82
CA ILE A 98 -6.23 -10.31 0.45
C ILE A 98 -7.34 -10.86 1.36
N ALA A 99 -8.60 -10.62 0.97
CA ALA A 99 -9.84 -11.09 1.58
C ALA A 99 -10.92 -11.19 0.47
N GLY A 100 -12.05 -11.82 0.77
CA GLY A 100 -13.20 -11.94 -0.12
C GLY A 100 -14.00 -10.64 -0.25
N ASP A 101 -14.18 -9.91 0.84
CA ASP A 101 -14.88 -8.62 0.88
C ASP A 101 -14.41 -7.73 2.05
N TYR A 102 -15.05 -6.57 2.21
CA TYR A 102 -14.70 -5.61 3.25
C TYR A 102 -15.08 -6.07 4.66
N HIS A 103 -16.11 -6.91 4.83
CA HIS A 103 -16.46 -7.45 6.14
C HIS A 103 -15.35 -8.38 6.64
N GLU A 104 -14.83 -9.24 5.76
CA GLU A 104 -13.69 -10.11 6.12
C GLU A 104 -12.44 -9.27 6.48
N LEU A 105 -12.18 -8.15 5.80
CA LEU A 105 -11.07 -7.26 6.16
C LEU A 105 -11.23 -6.64 7.56
N GLU A 106 -12.44 -6.19 7.87
CA GLU A 106 -12.77 -5.62 9.19
C GLU A 106 -12.66 -6.68 10.30
N ASP A 107 -13.06 -7.92 10.02
CA ASP A 107 -12.90 -9.05 10.95
C ASP A 107 -11.41 -9.37 11.19
N LEU A 108 -10.57 -9.37 10.15
CA LEU A 108 -9.13 -9.56 10.27
C LEU A 108 -8.49 -8.47 11.12
N GLY A 109 -8.88 -7.21 10.91
CA GLY A 109 -8.43 -6.07 11.70
C GLY A 109 -8.85 -6.15 13.16
N THR A 110 -10.07 -6.62 13.42
CA THR A 110 -10.60 -6.84 14.77
C THR A 110 -9.82 -7.93 15.49
N LEU A 111 -9.63 -9.09 14.83
CA LEU A 111 -8.82 -10.19 15.36
C LEU A 111 -7.39 -9.74 15.70
N ALA A 112 -6.73 -9.04 14.78
CA ALA A 112 -5.37 -8.57 15.00
C ALA A 112 -5.28 -7.65 16.22
N ARG A 113 -6.25 -6.74 16.40
CA ARG A 113 -6.32 -5.86 17.56
C ARG A 113 -6.54 -6.63 18.87
N GLU A 114 -7.43 -7.62 18.87
CA GLU A 114 -7.70 -8.46 20.04
C GLU A 114 -6.46 -9.27 20.47
N LEU A 115 -5.61 -9.65 19.51
CA LEU A 115 -4.37 -10.38 19.73
C LEU A 115 -3.12 -9.49 19.91
N ASP A 116 -3.29 -8.16 19.97
CA ASP A 116 -2.22 -7.14 20.03
C ASP A 116 -1.19 -7.24 18.88
N ILE A 117 -1.68 -7.52 17.68
CA ILE A 117 -0.91 -7.56 16.43
C ILE A 117 -1.19 -6.29 15.62
N GLU A 118 -0.14 -5.52 15.33
CA GLU A 118 -0.23 -4.39 14.39
C GLU A 118 -0.05 -4.88 12.94
N LEU A 119 -1.09 -4.69 12.13
CA LEU A 119 -1.02 -4.99 10.69
C LEU A 119 -0.48 -3.78 9.92
N THR A 120 0.41 -4.01 8.96
CA THR A 120 0.73 -3.05 7.89
C THR A 120 0.37 -3.65 6.53
N LEU A 121 0.32 -2.84 5.47
CA LEU A 121 0.06 -3.34 4.12
C LEU A 121 1.19 -2.96 3.17
N HIS A 122 1.74 -3.92 2.45
CA HIS A 122 2.70 -3.69 1.37
C HIS A 122 1.99 -3.77 0.02
N THR A 123 2.20 -2.76 -0.84
CA THR A 123 1.68 -2.77 -2.21
C THR A 123 2.48 -3.73 -3.10
N PRO A 124 2.05 -4.01 -4.35
CA PRO A 124 2.81 -4.90 -5.21
C PRO A 124 4.24 -4.41 -5.46
N TYR A 125 5.16 -5.35 -5.70
CA TYR A 125 6.58 -5.01 -5.91
C TYR A 125 6.87 -4.33 -7.27
N TYR A 126 5.96 -4.45 -8.24
CA TYR A 126 6.14 -3.96 -9.61
C TYR A 126 5.65 -2.50 -9.79
N MET A 127 6.09 -1.60 -8.92
CA MET A 127 5.67 -0.19 -8.98
C MET A 127 6.43 0.60 -10.05
N ASP A 128 5.77 1.58 -10.67
CA ASP A 128 6.33 2.50 -11.65
C ASP A 128 5.82 3.94 -11.41
N LEU A 129 6.08 4.51 -10.23
CA LEU A 129 5.65 5.89 -9.93
C LEU A 129 6.45 6.95 -10.69
N ALA A 130 7.57 6.58 -11.32
CA ALA A 130 8.34 7.44 -12.21
C ALA A 130 7.75 7.52 -13.63
N ASP A 131 6.85 6.60 -13.98
CA ASP A 131 6.32 6.44 -15.35
C ASP A 131 7.42 6.14 -16.37
N ALA A 132 8.37 5.28 -15.98
CA ALA A 132 9.44 4.83 -16.85
C ALA A 132 8.91 3.87 -17.92
N ASP A 133 7.90 3.06 -17.58
CA ASP A 133 7.29 2.06 -18.45
C ASP A 133 5.84 2.44 -18.85
N GLY A 134 5.39 3.65 -18.53
CA GLY A 134 4.03 4.12 -18.80
C GLY A 134 2.97 3.55 -17.84
N LEU A 135 3.38 3.03 -16.68
CA LEU A 135 2.50 2.35 -15.71
C LEU A 135 2.22 3.19 -14.45
N ALA A 136 2.52 4.49 -14.45
CA ALA A 136 2.34 5.32 -13.26
C ALA A 136 0.89 5.41 -12.81
N GLN A 137 -0.08 5.53 -13.72
CA GLN A 137 -1.49 5.60 -13.33
C GLN A 137 -1.96 4.32 -12.64
N LYS A 138 -1.55 3.15 -13.17
CA LYS A 138 -1.84 1.85 -12.56
C LYS A 138 -1.17 1.71 -11.20
N SER A 139 0.07 2.18 -11.07
CA SER A 139 0.82 2.19 -9.83
C SER A 139 0.15 3.08 -8.77
N VAL A 140 -0.20 4.32 -9.13
CA VAL A 140 -0.93 5.26 -8.26
C VAL A 140 -2.26 4.66 -7.81
N ALA A 141 -3.04 4.08 -8.73
CA ALA A 141 -4.30 3.41 -8.39
C ALA A 141 -4.07 2.26 -7.40
N SER A 142 -3.03 1.44 -7.62
CA SER A 142 -2.69 0.33 -6.73
C SER A 142 -2.36 0.79 -5.30
N VAL A 143 -1.66 1.91 -5.13
CA VAL A 143 -1.37 2.48 -3.80
C VAL A 143 -2.64 3.06 -3.15
N ILE A 144 -3.53 3.65 -3.96
CA ILE A 144 -4.84 4.13 -3.50
C ILE A 144 -5.68 2.97 -2.98
N TRP A 145 -5.81 1.90 -3.76
CA TRP A 145 -6.52 0.69 -3.37
C TRP A 145 -5.89 0.04 -2.13
N GLY A 146 -4.56 -0.05 -2.08
CA GLY A 146 -3.86 -0.51 -0.88
C GLY A 146 -4.22 0.29 0.38
N GLY A 147 -4.35 1.62 0.26
CA GLY A 147 -4.83 2.48 1.34
C GLY A 147 -6.26 2.21 1.77
N MET A 148 -7.14 1.93 0.81
CA MET A 148 -8.54 1.59 1.08
C MET A 148 -8.67 0.27 1.86
N LEU A 149 -7.91 -0.74 1.45
CA LEU A 149 -7.88 -2.04 2.15
C LEU A 149 -7.23 -1.91 3.54
N ALA A 150 -6.13 -1.15 3.63
CA ALA A 150 -5.44 -0.89 4.89
C ALA A 150 -6.34 -0.17 5.90
N GLU A 151 -7.13 0.82 5.46
CA GLU A 151 -8.11 1.50 6.32
C GLU A 151 -9.18 0.52 6.82
N ALA A 152 -9.68 -0.37 5.96
CA ALA A 152 -10.71 -1.35 6.33
C ALA A 152 -10.22 -2.33 7.41
N MET A 153 -8.97 -2.79 7.34
CA MET A 153 -8.38 -3.64 8.39
C MET A 153 -7.80 -2.86 9.58
N GLY A 154 -7.85 -1.52 9.56
CA GLY A 154 -7.25 -0.67 10.58
C GLY A 154 -5.71 -0.67 10.61
N ALA A 155 -5.05 -0.98 9.49
CA ALA A 155 -3.60 -0.94 9.36
C ALA A 155 -3.09 0.52 9.29
N PRO A 156 -2.17 0.97 10.16
CA PRO A 156 -1.77 2.38 10.25
C PRO A 156 -0.76 2.81 9.18
N MET A 157 -0.27 1.89 8.34
CA MET A 157 0.70 2.18 7.31
C MET A 157 0.53 1.31 6.05
N VAL A 158 0.66 1.96 4.90
CA VAL A 158 0.84 1.34 3.59
C VAL A 158 2.28 1.59 3.13
N ILE A 159 3.00 0.56 2.75
CA ILE A 159 4.38 0.61 2.28
C ILE A 159 4.40 0.35 0.77
N THR A 160 5.17 1.16 0.02
CA THR A 160 5.33 1.00 -1.43
C THR A 160 6.77 1.22 -1.87
N HIS A 161 7.19 0.48 -2.90
CA HIS A 161 8.33 0.86 -3.72
C HIS A 161 7.96 1.99 -4.69
N LEU A 162 8.98 2.62 -5.27
CA LEU A 162 8.80 3.79 -6.14
C LEU A 162 8.90 3.47 -7.64
N GLY A 163 9.66 2.44 -8.00
CA GLY A 163 9.88 2.01 -9.38
C GLY A 163 11.24 2.35 -9.95
N MET A 164 11.47 1.95 -11.20
CA MET A 164 12.74 2.08 -11.90
C MET A 164 12.98 3.50 -12.41
N PHE A 165 14.24 3.86 -12.61
CA PHE A 165 14.58 5.06 -13.38
C PHE A 165 14.28 4.89 -14.88
N GLY A 166 14.51 3.69 -15.43
CA GLY A 166 14.42 3.45 -16.87
C GLY A 166 15.43 4.32 -17.63
N GLU A 167 14.94 4.99 -18.68
CA GLU A 167 15.73 5.95 -19.46
C GLU A 167 15.68 7.39 -18.91
N LEU A 168 14.96 7.61 -17.78
CA LEU A 168 14.80 8.93 -17.21
C LEU A 168 16.07 9.39 -16.48
N ASP A 169 16.35 10.69 -16.57
CA ASP A 169 17.30 11.34 -15.68
C ASP A 169 16.82 11.21 -14.21
N PRO A 170 17.73 10.99 -13.24
CA PRO A 170 17.35 10.80 -11.84
C PRO A 170 16.50 11.94 -11.26
N LYS A 171 16.77 13.20 -11.63
CA LYS A 171 16.01 14.36 -11.14
C LYS A 171 14.61 14.38 -11.74
N GLU A 172 14.47 14.04 -13.02
CA GLU A 172 13.19 13.89 -13.70
C GLU A 172 12.33 12.81 -13.01
N ALA A 173 12.90 11.63 -12.77
CA ALA A 173 12.23 10.53 -12.08
C ALA A 173 11.73 10.92 -10.69
N LEU A 174 12.58 11.54 -9.86
CA LEU A 174 12.21 12.01 -8.52
C LEU A 174 11.08 13.05 -8.56
N ASN A 175 11.09 13.97 -9.53
CA ASN A 175 10.03 14.96 -9.68
C ASN A 175 8.68 14.32 -10.03
N ARG A 176 8.68 13.34 -10.94
CA ARG A 176 7.48 12.57 -11.32
C ARG A 176 6.94 11.77 -10.16
N ILE A 177 7.81 11.06 -9.43
CA ILE A 177 7.45 10.32 -8.22
C ILE A 177 6.85 11.27 -7.19
N ALA A 178 7.49 12.40 -6.89
CA ALA A 178 6.97 13.37 -5.91
C ALA A 178 5.57 13.90 -6.30
N LYS A 179 5.32 14.11 -7.61
CA LYS A 179 3.99 14.48 -8.11
C LYS A 179 2.97 13.37 -7.86
N ASN A 180 3.30 12.12 -8.19
CA ASN A 180 2.41 10.98 -8.03
C ASN A 180 2.15 10.65 -6.55
N LEU A 181 3.14 10.78 -5.67
CA LEU A 181 2.94 10.66 -4.22
C LEU A 181 1.97 11.71 -3.67
N ARG A 182 2.03 12.95 -4.17
CA ARG A 182 1.04 13.99 -3.81
C ARG A 182 -0.37 13.61 -4.28
N THR A 183 -0.51 13.05 -5.48
CA THR A 183 -1.80 12.54 -5.97
C THR A 183 -2.36 11.46 -5.05
N VAL A 184 -1.54 10.48 -4.64
CA VAL A 184 -1.97 9.43 -3.70
C VAL A 184 -2.40 10.03 -2.37
N ARG A 185 -1.60 10.94 -1.80
CA ARG A 185 -1.93 11.62 -0.53
C ARG A 185 -3.25 12.38 -0.61
N ASP A 186 -3.47 13.12 -1.69
CA ASP A 186 -4.69 13.90 -1.87
C ASP A 186 -5.92 12.98 -2.04
N ALA A 187 -5.74 11.83 -2.69
CA ALA A 187 -6.74 10.77 -2.74
C ALA A 187 -7.02 10.17 -1.35
N TYR A 188 -5.99 9.87 -0.55
CA TYR A 188 -6.15 9.39 0.84
C TYR A 188 -6.95 10.38 1.66
N LYS A 189 -6.63 11.67 1.57
CA LYS A 189 -7.35 12.74 2.28
C LYS A 189 -8.81 12.80 1.83
N LYS A 190 -9.10 12.74 0.53
CA LYS A 190 -10.47 12.76 -0.01
C LYS A 190 -11.28 11.55 0.46
N ALA A 191 -10.67 10.37 0.43
CA ALA A 191 -11.28 9.11 0.86
C ALA A 191 -11.26 8.90 2.38
N LYS A 192 -10.76 9.87 3.16
CA LYS A 192 -10.60 9.80 4.62
C LYS A 192 -9.78 8.60 5.11
N ILE A 193 -8.86 8.12 4.28
CA ILE A 193 -7.88 7.07 4.63
C ILE A 193 -6.89 7.67 5.62
N ARG A 194 -6.76 7.04 6.79
CA ARG A 194 -5.88 7.47 7.88
C ARG A 194 -4.54 6.76 7.86
N SER A 195 -4.46 5.61 7.18
CA SER A 195 -3.20 4.88 6.95
C SER A 195 -2.15 5.82 6.35
N ARG A 196 -0.95 5.81 6.93
CA ARG A 196 0.18 6.63 6.47
C ARG A 196 0.83 5.98 5.26
N LEU A 197 1.30 6.78 4.30
CA LEU A 197 2.05 6.26 3.15
C LEU A 197 3.55 6.24 3.45
N GLY A 198 4.12 5.05 3.53
CA GLY A 198 5.55 4.78 3.65
C GLY A 198 6.18 4.50 2.27
N ILE A 199 7.33 5.11 1.99
CA ILE A 199 8.14 4.83 0.80
C ILE A 199 9.39 4.07 1.19
N GLU A 200 9.57 2.88 0.62
CA GLU A 200 10.65 1.97 1.01
C GLU A 200 11.93 2.19 0.20
N ALA A 201 13.07 2.17 0.89
CA ALA A 201 14.38 2.13 0.26
C ALA A 201 14.56 0.87 -0.62
N SER A 202 15.40 0.97 -1.66
CA SER A 202 15.72 -0.14 -2.57
C SER A 202 17.23 -0.40 -2.60
N GLY A 203 17.60 -1.68 -2.60
CA GLY A 203 18.99 -2.12 -2.75
C GLY A 203 19.52 -2.01 -4.17
N ARG A 204 18.63 -1.94 -5.17
CA ARG A 204 18.97 -1.98 -6.61
C ARG A 204 19.19 -0.59 -7.17
N THR A 205 20.36 -0.30 -7.73
CA THR A 205 20.76 1.03 -8.24
C THR A 205 19.87 1.57 -9.36
N GLU A 206 19.27 0.68 -10.15
CA GLU A 206 18.34 0.98 -11.24
C GLU A 206 16.92 1.34 -10.76
N VAL A 207 16.63 1.15 -9.47
CA VAL A 207 15.37 1.50 -8.81
C VAL A 207 15.57 2.75 -7.95
N VAL A 208 14.60 3.67 -7.98
CA VAL A 208 14.59 4.82 -7.08
C VAL A 208 14.39 4.33 -5.65
N GLY A 209 15.29 4.72 -4.74
CA GLY A 209 15.22 4.27 -3.35
C GLY A 209 16.54 4.30 -2.59
N SER A 210 17.54 5.08 -2.99
CA SER A 210 18.67 5.36 -2.08
C SER A 210 18.19 6.13 -0.85
N LEU A 211 18.93 6.08 0.26
CA LEU A 211 18.56 6.79 1.48
C LEU A 211 18.35 8.29 1.21
N ASP A 212 19.26 8.93 0.47
CA ASP A 212 19.18 10.35 0.18
C ASP A 212 17.99 10.69 -0.75
N GLU A 213 17.67 9.81 -1.71
CA GLU A 213 16.47 9.94 -2.56
C GLU A 213 15.18 9.86 -1.73
N ILE A 214 15.07 8.87 -0.85
CA ILE A 214 13.91 8.69 0.05
C ILE A 214 13.74 9.93 0.95
N LEU A 215 14.80 10.38 1.61
CA LEU A 215 14.74 11.54 2.50
C LEU A 215 14.42 12.84 1.74
N SER A 216 14.91 12.99 0.51
CA SER A 216 14.55 14.11 -0.37
C SER A 216 13.07 14.10 -0.74
N LEU A 217 12.52 12.92 -1.09
CA LEU A 217 11.11 12.77 -1.42
C LEU A 217 10.20 13.05 -0.22
N VAL A 218 10.55 12.58 0.98
CA VAL A 218 9.80 12.88 2.22
C VAL A 218 9.67 14.39 2.45
N LYS A 219 10.76 15.14 2.26
CA LYS A 219 10.75 16.62 2.39
C LYS A 219 9.87 17.29 1.33
N ASN A 220 9.92 16.81 0.09
CA ASN A 220 9.25 17.43 -1.06
C ASN A 220 7.79 16.99 -1.25
N ALA A 221 7.40 15.84 -0.70
CA ALA A 221 6.06 15.26 -0.75
C ALA A 221 5.50 15.10 0.66
N LYS A 222 5.34 16.21 1.40
CA LYS A 222 4.83 16.24 2.77
C LYS A 222 3.62 15.32 2.96
N GLY A 223 3.68 14.46 3.97
CA GLY A 223 2.65 13.47 4.30
C GLY A 223 3.03 12.03 3.97
N VAL A 224 4.18 11.80 3.32
CA VAL A 224 4.80 10.48 3.18
C VAL A 224 5.90 10.28 4.22
N LEU A 225 6.17 9.02 4.58
CA LEU A 225 7.17 8.64 5.56
C LEU A 225 8.26 7.77 4.94
N PRO A 226 9.51 7.86 5.42
CA PRO A 226 10.56 6.94 5.00
C PRO A 226 10.35 5.57 5.65
N VAL A 227 10.50 4.50 4.87
CA VAL A 227 10.60 3.12 5.38
C VAL A 227 12.00 2.59 5.12
N LEU A 228 12.72 2.34 6.22
CA LEU A 228 14.10 1.88 6.18
C LEU A 228 14.16 0.37 6.12
N ASN A 229 14.45 -0.15 4.94
CA ASN A 229 14.89 -1.53 4.81
C ASN A 229 16.41 -1.58 4.97
N PHE A 230 16.89 -2.00 6.15
CA PHE A 230 18.32 -2.02 6.44
C PHE A 230 19.11 -2.90 5.46
N ALA A 231 18.54 -4.00 4.97
CA ALA A 231 19.21 -4.84 3.98
C ALA A 231 19.38 -4.09 2.64
N HIS A 232 18.35 -3.36 2.20
CA HIS A 232 18.42 -2.52 1.01
C HIS A 232 19.41 -1.37 1.17
N VAL A 233 19.37 -0.65 2.28
CA VAL A 233 20.31 0.46 2.55
C VAL A 233 21.75 -0.07 2.63
N HIS A 234 21.98 -1.22 3.25
CA HIS A 234 23.29 -1.87 3.28
C HIS A 234 23.80 -2.20 1.88
N ALA A 235 22.97 -2.86 1.06
CA ALA A 235 23.32 -3.26 -0.30
C ALA A 235 23.58 -2.05 -1.20
N ARG A 236 22.71 -1.04 -1.15
CA ARG A 236 22.83 0.21 -1.93
C ARG A 236 24.07 1.02 -1.54
N GLY A 237 24.48 0.93 -0.27
CA GLY A 237 25.70 1.56 0.24
C GLY A 237 26.96 0.69 0.11
N PHE A 238 26.95 -0.37 -0.69
CA PHE A 238 28.08 -1.28 -0.92
C PHE A 238 28.66 -1.86 0.38
N GLY A 239 27.78 -2.30 1.28
CA GLY A 239 28.14 -2.86 2.56
C GLY A 239 28.22 -1.82 3.68
N LEU A 240 27.27 -0.88 3.72
CA LEU A 240 27.30 0.27 4.62
C LEU A 240 27.38 -0.12 6.10
N PHE A 241 26.46 -0.97 6.57
CA PHE A 241 26.39 -1.37 7.97
C PHE A 241 27.44 -2.44 8.32
N LYS A 242 28.50 -2.04 9.02
CA LYS A 242 29.55 -2.93 9.54
C LYS A 242 29.68 -2.87 11.05
N ARG A 243 29.27 -1.76 11.66
CA ARG A 243 29.35 -1.48 13.10
C ARG A 243 28.09 -0.75 13.58
N PRO A 244 27.79 -0.74 14.89
CA PRO A 244 26.62 -0.05 15.44
C PRO A 244 26.51 1.43 15.03
N GLU A 245 27.64 2.15 14.95
CA GLU A 245 27.64 3.58 14.62
C GLU A 245 27.12 3.85 13.20
N ASP A 246 27.27 2.90 12.28
CA ASP A 246 26.77 3.04 10.91
C ASP A 246 25.23 3.05 10.89
N PHE A 247 24.58 2.35 11.84
CA PHE A 247 23.13 2.41 12.03
C PHE A 247 22.71 3.74 12.65
N ASP A 248 23.44 4.21 13.67
CA ASP A 248 23.17 5.48 14.34
C ASP A 248 23.24 6.66 13.35
N ASP A 249 24.21 6.64 12.43
CA ASP A 249 24.35 7.65 11.39
C ASP A 249 23.13 7.69 10.45
N VAL A 250 22.61 6.53 10.06
CA VAL A 250 21.41 6.44 9.21
C VAL A 250 20.17 6.89 9.96
N LEU A 251 19.97 6.43 11.20
CA LEU A 251 18.85 6.84 12.04
C LEU A 251 18.87 8.36 12.29
N SER A 252 20.04 8.91 12.61
CA SER A 252 20.24 10.35 12.82
C SER A 252 19.95 11.20 11.57
N LYS A 253 20.15 10.65 10.37
CA LYS A 253 19.75 11.34 9.12
C LYS A 253 18.23 11.36 8.95
N VAL A 254 17.57 10.27 9.32
CA VAL A 254 16.12 10.09 9.19
C VAL A 254 15.37 10.93 10.22
N GLU A 255 15.88 11.07 11.45
CA GLU A 255 15.28 11.93 12.48
C GLU A 255 15.25 13.43 12.11
N LYS A 256 16.05 13.85 11.12
CA LYS A 256 16.15 15.25 10.68
C LYS A 256 15.15 15.64 9.59
N VAL A 257 14.29 14.73 9.14
CA VAL A 257 13.35 14.97 8.03
C VAL A 257 11.90 14.82 8.46
#